data_AF-A0A1I8H9I2-F1
#
_entry.id   AF-A0A1I8H9I2-F1
#
_cell.length_a   1.000
_cell.length_b   1.000
_cell.length_c   1.000
_cell.angle_alpha   90.00
_cell.angle_beta   90.00
_cell.angle_gamma   90.00
#
_symmetry.space_group_name_H-M   'P 1'
#
loop_
_entity.id
_entity.type
_entity.pdbx_description
1 polymer ?
#
loop_
_entity_poly.entity_id
_entity_poly.type
_entity_poly.pdbx_seq_one_letter_code
_entity_poly.pdbx_strand_id
1 'polypeptide(L)'
;LSQRDRFNLESDLFALFSAGRLSIVQLLQVVDACKVEQFYTVWADLLDNLAATIQVLVDQLGLSQQWRSFVCQLCEPAFQRCGGWDAQPGDGHDVALLRAALIRALGLAGHPSVVAEARARFARHCSGECAIPADLRDSIYRTMLSNGGGPEFEAALDLMDKTDLQEEKDRIQRSLGSSRDPQLRQRVLQLVVSGDKVRLQDSIYVLGSVSSASLESRRATWRFIKCNWAWFQEKLRGQILLSRLVQQDAEDIETFFQANPLPSAERNIKQALENARLNARVLAREGRNLENFLAKFDA
;
A
#
# COMPACT_ATOMS: atom_id res chain seq x y z
N LEU A 1 -19.07 21.31 7.86
CA LEU A 1 -17.93 21.50 6.93
C LEU A 1 -18.34 21.02 5.55
N SER A 2 -17.98 21.72 4.48
CA SER A 2 -18.18 21.20 3.12
C SER A 2 -17.24 20.01 2.84
N GLN A 3 -17.44 19.28 1.74
CA GLN A 3 -16.50 18.21 1.33
C GLN A 3 -15.07 18.74 1.18
N ARG A 4 -14.91 19.90 0.53
CA ARG A 4 -13.62 20.56 0.35
C ARG A 4 -12.99 20.96 1.67
N ASP A 5 -13.78 21.47 2.62
CA ASP A 5 -13.25 21.85 3.93
C ASP A 5 -12.80 20.63 4.73
N ARG A 6 -13.51 19.49 4.62
CA ARG A 6 -13.12 18.24 5.29
C ARG A 6 -11.83 17.68 4.71
N PHE A 7 -11.71 17.66 3.37
CA PHE A 7 -10.47 17.29 2.69
C PHE A 7 -9.30 18.16 3.16
N ASN A 8 -9.41 19.48 3.07
CA ASN A 8 -8.32 20.39 3.45
C ASN A 8 -7.97 20.27 4.94
N LEU A 9 -8.97 20.16 5.82
CA LEU A 9 -8.74 20.01 7.25
C LEU A 9 -7.96 18.73 7.54
N GLU A 10 -8.33 17.61 6.92
CA GLU A 10 -7.65 16.33 7.09
C GLU A 10 -6.20 16.41 6.62
N SER A 11 -5.94 16.89 5.39
CA SER A 11 -4.58 17.05 4.88
C SER A 11 -3.74 18.00 5.76
N ASP A 12 -4.32 19.10 6.25
CA ASP A 12 -3.64 20.04 7.16
C ASP A 12 -3.29 19.39 8.50
N LEU A 13 -4.14 18.50 9.04
CA LEU A 13 -3.86 17.79 10.28
C LEU A 13 -2.67 16.82 10.13
N PHE A 14 -2.55 16.12 9.00
CA PHE A 14 -1.38 15.29 8.70
C PHE A 14 -0.10 16.13 8.54
N ALA A 15 -0.21 17.32 7.94
CA ALA A 15 0.91 18.26 7.83
C ALA A 15 1.34 18.80 9.21
N LEU A 16 0.39 19.20 10.06
CA LEU A 16 0.65 19.65 11.43
C LEU A 16 1.26 18.54 12.30
N PHE A 17 0.78 17.31 12.15
CA PHE A 17 1.38 16.13 12.80
C PHE A 17 2.83 15.93 12.37
N SER A 18 3.09 15.96 11.06
CA SER A 18 4.45 15.83 10.51
C SER A 18 5.37 16.94 11.01
N ALA A 19 4.85 18.17 11.13
CA ALA A 19 5.57 19.32 11.67
C ALA A 19 5.73 19.32 13.21
N GLY A 20 5.17 18.34 13.92
CA GLY A 20 5.22 18.26 15.38
C GLY A 20 4.37 19.29 16.11
N ARG A 21 3.32 19.79 15.44
CA ARG A 21 2.33 20.72 15.99
C ARG A 21 1.05 20.03 16.47
N LEU A 22 0.91 18.73 16.19
CA LEU A 22 -0.23 17.90 16.57
C LEU A 22 0.28 16.54 17.06
N SER A 23 -0.30 16.00 18.14
CA SER A 23 0.03 14.65 18.61
C SER A 23 -0.61 13.57 17.75
N ILE A 24 -0.03 12.37 17.71
CA ILE A 24 -0.60 11.25 16.95
C ILE A 24 -1.99 10.84 17.46
N VAL A 25 -2.22 10.97 18.77
CA VAL A 25 -3.51 10.62 19.40
C VAL A 25 -4.61 11.55 18.93
N GLN A 26 -4.36 12.86 18.90
CA GLN A 26 -5.33 13.84 18.41
C GLN A 26 -5.63 13.62 16.92
N LEU A 27 -4.60 13.36 16.11
CA LEU A 27 -4.78 13.02 14.70
C LEU A 27 -5.68 11.80 14.54
N LEU A 28 -5.37 10.68 15.21
CA LEU A 28 -6.13 9.44 15.10
C LEU A 28 -7.56 9.53 15.65
N GLN A 29 -7.82 10.41 16.62
CA GLN A 29 -9.18 10.73 17.07
C GLN A 29 -10.01 11.42 15.98
N VAL A 30 -9.41 12.33 15.21
CA VAL A 30 -10.09 12.96 14.07
C VAL A 30 -10.29 11.94 12.95
N VAL A 31 -9.30 11.10 12.69
CA VAL A 31 -9.41 9.99 11.72
C VAL A 31 -10.57 9.05 12.08
N ASP A 32 -10.74 8.66 13.35
CA ASP A 32 -11.89 7.85 13.78
C ASP A 32 -13.23 8.54 13.49
N ALA A 33 -13.30 9.87 13.65
CA ALA A 33 -14.50 10.64 13.32
C ALA A 33 -14.83 10.60 11.81
N CYS A 34 -13.85 10.35 10.93
CA CYS A 34 -14.07 10.20 9.50
C CYS A 34 -14.85 8.92 9.12
N LYS A 35 -15.17 8.02 10.05
CA LYS A 35 -16.05 6.85 9.78
C LYS A 35 -17.44 7.22 9.26
N VAL A 36 -17.87 8.48 9.45
CA VAL A 36 -19.13 9.00 8.89
C VAL A 36 -18.96 9.67 7.51
N GLU A 37 -17.74 9.76 6.97
CA GLU A 37 -17.46 10.33 5.66
C GLU A 37 -18.09 9.51 4.53
N GLN A 38 -18.57 10.21 3.50
CA GLN A 38 -19.33 9.66 2.37
C GLN A 38 -18.64 9.92 1.02
N PHE A 39 -17.71 10.88 0.95
CA PHE A 39 -17.08 11.24 -0.32
C PHE A 39 -15.79 10.46 -0.55
N TYR A 40 -15.69 9.84 -1.72
CA TYR A 40 -14.52 9.07 -2.15
C TYR A 40 -13.22 9.86 -2.04
N THR A 41 -13.20 11.12 -2.49
CA THR A 41 -11.99 11.94 -2.51
C THR A 41 -11.38 12.16 -1.13
N VAL A 42 -12.22 12.30 -0.10
CA VAL A 42 -11.76 12.43 1.30
C VAL A 42 -11.25 11.09 1.81
N TRP A 43 -11.95 9.99 1.52
CA TRP A 43 -11.50 8.65 1.90
C TRP A 43 -10.19 8.25 1.23
N ALA A 44 -10.01 8.59 -0.03
CA ALA A 44 -8.80 8.28 -0.78
C ALA A 44 -7.59 9.01 -0.19
N ASP A 45 -7.70 10.32 0.07
CA ASP A 45 -6.62 11.10 0.69
C ASP A 45 -6.31 10.58 2.09
N LEU A 46 -7.33 10.33 2.91
CA LEU A 46 -7.21 9.77 4.24
C LEU A 46 -6.43 8.44 4.24
N LEU A 47 -6.82 7.49 3.40
CA LEU A 47 -6.17 6.18 3.33
C LEU A 47 -4.72 6.30 2.84
N ASP A 48 -4.45 7.17 1.87
CA ASP A 48 -3.09 7.42 1.38
C ASP A 48 -2.22 8.09 2.44
N ASN A 49 -2.76 9.07 3.19
CA ASN A 49 -2.08 9.73 4.29
C ASN A 49 -1.77 8.77 5.45
N LEU A 50 -2.74 7.92 5.84
CA LEU A 50 -2.52 6.87 6.84
C LEU A 50 -1.42 5.89 6.42
N ALA A 51 -1.40 5.48 5.15
CA ALA A 51 -0.37 4.59 4.61
C ALA A 51 1.01 5.26 4.52
N ALA A 52 1.06 6.55 4.15
CA ALA A 52 2.32 7.28 3.97
C ALA A 52 2.97 7.70 5.30
N THR A 53 2.17 7.96 6.34
CA THR A 53 2.64 8.53 7.60
C THR A 53 2.59 7.55 8.76
N ILE A 54 1.42 6.94 9.02
CA ILE A 54 1.18 6.17 10.24
C ILE A 54 1.63 4.71 10.09
N GLN A 55 1.29 4.07 8.96
CA GLN A 55 1.68 2.67 8.68
C GLN A 55 3.20 2.47 8.80
N VAL A 56 3.99 3.46 8.40
CA VAL A 56 5.46 3.42 8.47
C VAL A 56 5.96 3.32 9.91
N LEU A 57 5.33 4.05 10.83
CA LEU A 57 5.64 4.04 12.26
C LEU A 57 5.16 2.74 12.90
N VAL A 58 3.95 2.30 12.56
CA VAL A 58 3.38 1.02 12.97
C VAL A 58 4.31 -0.14 12.62
N ASP A 59 4.81 -0.15 11.39
CA ASP A 59 5.72 -1.17 10.88
C ASP A 59 7.05 -1.20 11.65
N GLN A 60 7.57 -0.04 12.07
CA GLN A 60 8.76 0.06 12.91
C GLN A 60 8.56 -0.47 14.34
N LEU A 61 7.37 -0.25 14.89
CA LEU A 61 7.02 -0.65 16.25
C LEU A 61 6.51 -2.10 16.34
N GLY A 62 6.34 -2.78 15.20
CA GLY A 62 5.79 -4.14 15.17
C GLY A 62 4.30 -4.20 15.51
N LEU A 63 3.56 -3.10 15.36
CA LEU A 63 2.14 -2.98 15.72
C LEU A 63 1.18 -3.34 14.57
N SER A 64 1.66 -4.09 13.57
CA SER A 64 0.91 -4.33 12.33
C SER A 64 -0.40 -5.08 12.57
N GLN A 65 -0.55 -5.84 13.66
CA GLN A 65 -1.82 -6.51 13.97
C GLN A 65 -2.87 -5.53 14.52
N GLN A 66 -2.50 -4.74 15.52
CA GLN A 66 -3.38 -3.73 16.13
C GLN A 66 -3.80 -2.68 15.12
N TRP A 67 -2.87 -2.26 14.27
CA TRP A 67 -3.15 -1.34 13.18
C TRP A 67 -4.18 -1.90 12.18
N ARG A 68 -4.04 -3.18 11.80
CA ARG A 68 -5.02 -3.84 10.95
C ARG A 68 -6.41 -3.89 11.59
N SER A 69 -6.48 -4.18 12.90
CA SER A 69 -7.74 -4.14 13.67
C SER A 69 -8.36 -2.74 13.66
N PHE A 70 -7.56 -1.69 13.89
CA PHE A 70 -8.01 -0.30 13.78
C PHE A 70 -8.54 0.05 12.39
N VAL A 71 -7.81 -0.29 11.31
CA VAL A 71 -8.25 -0.03 9.93
C VAL A 71 -9.57 -0.75 9.61
N CYS A 72 -9.73 -1.99 10.08
CA CYS A 72 -10.98 -2.72 9.96
C CYS A 72 -12.15 -1.96 10.62
N GLN A 73 -11.99 -1.56 11.89
CA GLN A 73 -13.02 -0.82 12.63
C GLN A 73 -13.35 0.54 12.01
N LEU A 74 -12.35 1.21 11.45
CA LEU A 74 -12.52 2.50 10.77
C LEU A 74 -13.31 2.38 9.46
N CYS A 75 -12.97 1.39 8.62
CA CYS A 75 -13.48 1.28 7.26
C CYS A 75 -14.82 0.52 7.16
N GLU A 76 -15.09 -0.40 8.08
CA GLU A 76 -16.27 -1.26 8.02
C GLU A 76 -17.60 -0.48 8.01
N PRO A 77 -17.83 0.56 8.85
CA PRO A 77 -19.06 1.33 8.82
C PRO A 77 -19.31 2.04 7.48
N ALA A 78 -18.25 2.51 6.82
CA ALA A 78 -18.35 3.13 5.51
C ALA A 78 -18.63 2.08 4.41
N PHE A 79 -18.00 0.91 4.51
CA PHE A 79 -18.21 -0.20 3.57
C PHE A 79 -19.65 -0.71 3.59
N GLN A 80 -20.23 -0.86 4.78
CA GLN A 80 -21.64 -1.24 4.91
C GLN A 80 -22.56 -0.15 4.34
N ARG A 81 -22.24 1.12 4.57
CA ARG A 81 -23.04 2.25 4.09
C ARG A 81 -23.02 2.41 2.57
N CYS A 82 -21.92 2.08 1.91
CA CYS A 82 -21.84 2.10 0.44
C CYS A 82 -22.43 0.84 -0.22
N GLY A 83 -23.18 0.02 0.52
CA GLY A 83 -23.87 -1.17 0.00
C GLY A 83 -23.00 -2.41 -0.15
N GLY A 84 -21.80 -2.42 0.44
CA GLY A 84 -20.91 -3.58 0.40
C GLY A 84 -20.33 -3.83 -0.99
N TRP A 85 -20.41 -5.08 -1.47
CA TRP A 85 -19.68 -5.57 -2.65
C TRP A 85 -20.28 -5.21 -4.00
N ASP A 86 -21.61 -5.12 -4.07
CA ASP A 86 -22.31 -5.04 -5.35
C ASP A 86 -22.89 -3.65 -5.57
N ALA A 87 -22.87 -3.21 -6.83
CA ALA A 87 -23.45 -1.93 -7.22
C ALA A 87 -24.93 -1.90 -6.88
N GLN A 88 -25.39 -0.80 -6.29
CA GLN A 88 -26.78 -0.59 -5.93
C GLN A 88 -27.48 0.35 -6.93
N PRO A 89 -28.82 0.25 -7.08
CA PRO A 89 -29.57 1.20 -7.89
C PRO A 89 -29.34 2.65 -7.41
N GLY A 90 -28.90 3.52 -8.32
CA GLY A 90 -28.59 4.91 -8.01
C GLY A 90 -27.14 5.19 -7.61
N ASP A 91 -26.28 4.17 -7.60
CA ASP A 91 -24.83 4.37 -7.42
C ASP A 91 -24.26 5.31 -8.49
N GLY A 92 -23.66 6.41 -8.04
CA GLY A 92 -22.81 7.26 -8.87
C GLY A 92 -21.39 6.71 -8.99
N HIS A 93 -20.60 7.31 -9.89
CA HIS A 93 -19.19 6.96 -10.08
C HIS A 93 -18.37 7.00 -8.77
N ASP A 94 -18.58 8.02 -7.95
CA ASP A 94 -17.87 8.18 -6.67
C ASP A 94 -18.14 7.04 -5.69
N VAL A 95 -19.35 6.47 -5.68
CA VAL A 95 -19.69 5.34 -4.79
C VAL A 95 -18.96 4.08 -5.22
N ALA A 96 -18.83 3.84 -6.53
CA ALA A 96 -18.04 2.72 -7.05
C ALA A 96 -16.55 2.84 -6.68
N LEU A 97 -15.98 4.04 -6.79
CA LEU A 97 -14.60 4.29 -6.37
C LEU A 97 -14.41 4.13 -4.86
N LEU A 98 -15.35 4.64 -4.05
CA LEU A 98 -15.34 4.48 -2.60
C LEU A 98 -15.40 3.00 -2.20
N ARG A 99 -16.28 2.23 -2.83
CA ARG A 99 -16.40 0.78 -2.62
C ARG A 99 -15.09 0.07 -2.90
N ALA A 100 -14.47 0.33 -4.05
CA ALA A 100 -13.20 -0.27 -4.41
C ALA A 100 -12.10 0.07 -3.39
N ALA A 101 -12.01 1.33 -2.96
CA ALA A 101 -11.03 1.78 -1.96
C ALA A 101 -11.24 1.09 -0.60
N LEU A 102 -12.49 0.98 -0.12
CA LEU A 102 -12.82 0.35 1.15
C LEU A 102 -12.58 -1.17 1.13
N ILE A 103 -12.92 -1.86 0.04
CA ILE A 103 -12.59 -3.28 -0.14
C ILE A 103 -11.09 -3.49 -0.08
N ARG A 104 -10.31 -2.61 -0.74
CA ARG A 104 -8.84 -2.70 -0.70
C ARG A 104 -8.31 -2.47 0.71
N ALA A 105 -8.79 -1.45 1.43
CA ALA A 105 -8.35 -1.16 2.79
C ALA A 105 -8.66 -2.32 3.74
N LEU A 106 -9.91 -2.81 3.75
CA LEU A 106 -10.36 -3.94 4.57
C LEU A 106 -9.63 -5.23 4.20
N GLY A 107 -9.45 -5.49 2.91
CA GLY A 107 -8.77 -6.68 2.41
C GLY A 107 -7.29 -6.70 2.76
N LEU A 108 -6.57 -5.59 2.58
CA LEU A 108 -5.18 -5.46 3.04
C LEU A 108 -5.08 -5.54 4.57
N ALA A 109 -6.08 -5.05 5.30
CA ALA A 109 -6.16 -5.20 6.74
C ALA A 109 -6.48 -6.64 7.19
N GLY A 110 -6.92 -7.51 6.28
CA GLY A 110 -7.22 -8.91 6.58
C GLY A 110 -8.60 -9.11 7.22
N HIS A 111 -9.56 -8.23 6.93
CA HIS A 111 -10.93 -8.37 7.43
C HIS A 111 -11.53 -9.73 6.99
N PRO A 112 -11.91 -10.64 7.92
CA PRO A 112 -12.18 -12.04 7.59
C PRO A 112 -13.24 -12.25 6.50
N SER A 113 -14.38 -11.55 6.58
CA SER A 113 -15.45 -11.68 5.59
C SER A 113 -15.08 -11.11 4.23
N VAL A 114 -14.26 -10.05 4.20
CA VAL A 114 -13.84 -9.41 2.96
C VAL A 114 -12.80 -10.29 2.25
N VAL A 115 -11.88 -10.89 3.01
CA VAL A 115 -10.92 -11.85 2.47
C VAL A 115 -11.61 -13.09 1.92
N ALA A 116 -12.61 -13.63 2.63
CA ALA A 116 -13.37 -14.80 2.17
C ALA A 116 -14.13 -14.51 0.87
N GLU A 117 -14.81 -13.37 0.77
CA GLU A 117 -15.55 -13.00 -0.44
C GLU A 117 -14.61 -12.66 -1.60
N ALA A 118 -13.47 -11.99 -1.35
CA ALA A 118 -12.43 -11.77 -2.35
C ALA A 118 -11.91 -13.09 -2.93
N ARG A 119 -11.68 -14.10 -2.07
CA ARG A 119 -11.31 -15.47 -2.47
C ARG A 119 -12.34 -16.10 -3.38
N ALA A 120 -13.62 -16.04 -3.00
CA ALA A 120 -14.71 -16.60 -3.78
C ALA A 120 -14.87 -15.91 -5.15
N ARG A 121 -14.81 -14.57 -5.20
CA ARG A 121 -14.90 -13.81 -6.45
C ARG A 121 -13.71 -14.06 -7.36
N PHE A 122 -12.49 -14.10 -6.81
CA PHE A 122 -11.29 -14.41 -7.58
C PHE A 122 -11.33 -15.81 -8.18
N ALA A 123 -11.72 -16.82 -7.41
CA ALA A 123 -11.84 -18.19 -7.92
C ALA A 123 -12.85 -18.29 -9.08
N ARG A 124 -14.03 -17.69 -8.95
CA ARG A 124 -15.04 -17.62 -10.02
C ARG A 124 -14.58 -16.84 -11.25
N HIS A 125 -13.71 -15.84 -11.04
CA HIS A 125 -13.10 -15.11 -12.15
C HIS A 125 -12.10 -15.97 -12.92
N CYS A 126 -11.21 -16.66 -12.20
CA CYS A 126 -10.20 -17.54 -12.80
C CYS A 126 -10.82 -18.75 -13.53
N SER A 127 -11.98 -19.24 -13.07
CA SER A 127 -12.71 -20.34 -13.74
C SER A 127 -13.52 -19.88 -14.96
N GLY A 128 -13.72 -18.57 -15.14
CA GLY A 128 -14.59 -18.01 -16.16
C GLY A 128 -16.08 -18.04 -15.83
N GLU A 129 -16.46 -18.49 -14.63
CA GLU A 129 -17.86 -18.55 -14.18
C GLU A 129 -18.46 -17.14 -14.02
N CYS A 130 -17.71 -16.23 -13.41
CA CYS A 130 -18.18 -14.87 -13.16
C CYS A 130 -17.02 -13.87 -13.24
N ALA A 131 -17.11 -12.91 -14.16
CA ALA A 131 -16.09 -11.88 -14.30
C ALA A 131 -16.15 -10.87 -13.15
N ILE A 132 -15.00 -10.55 -12.56
CA ILE A 132 -14.91 -9.43 -11.62
C ILE A 132 -15.08 -8.10 -12.38
N PRO A 133 -15.95 -7.20 -11.90
CA PRO A 133 -16.05 -5.82 -12.40
C PRO A 133 -14.69 -5.10 -12.42
N ALA A 134 -14.38 -4.37 -13.48
CA ALA A 134 -13.04 -3.82 -13.70
C ALA A 134 -12.54 -2.88 -12.58
N ASP A 135 -13.45 -2.15 -11.94
CA ASP A 135 -13.24 -1.29 -10.79
C ASP A 135 -12.83 -2.06 -9.52
N LEU A 136 -13.28 -3.30 -9.36
CA LEU A 136 -12.99 -4.13 -8.18
C LEU A 136 -11.77 -5.03 -8.31
N ARG A 137 -11.24 -5.23 -9.53
CA ARG A 137 -10.15 -6.18 -9.79
C ARG A 137 -8.88 -5.87 -8.98
N ASP A 138 -8.43 -4.61 -8.93
CA ASP A 138 -7.20 -4.26 -8.17
C ASP A 138 -7.38 -4.58 -6.69
N SER A 139 -8.53 -4.22 -6.11
CA SER A 139 -8.84 -4.46 -4.71
C SER A 139 -8.91 -5.95 -4.38
N ILE A 140 -9.57 -6.75 -5.23
CA ILE A 140 -9.68 -8.21 -5.02
C ILE A 140 -8.32 -8.89 -5.21
N TYR A 141 -7.56 -8.56 -6.25
CA TYR A 141 -6.25 -9.19 -6.50
C TYR A 141 -5.27 -8.91 -5.37
N ARG A 142 -5.20 -7.66 -4.90
CA ARG A 142 -4.35 -7.29 -3.76
C ARG A 142 -4.78 -7.97 -2.47
N THR A 143 -6.09 -8.06 -2.23
CA THR A 143 -6.64 -8.76 -1.05
C THR A 143 -6.24 -10.23 -1.08
N MET A 144 -6.39 -10.88 -2.23
CA MET A 144 -6.00 -12.27 -2.42
C MET A 144 -4.51 -12.49 -2.21
N LEU A 145 -3.68 -11.70 -2.87
CA LEU A 145 -2.23 -11.91 -2.85
C LEU A 145 -1.61 -11.53 -1.50
N SER A 146 -2.20 -10.59 -0.75
CA SER A 146 -1.73 -10.21 0.59
C SER A 146 -2.15 -11.15 1.71
N ASN A 147 -3.19 -11.98 1.49
CA ASN A 147 -3.70 -12.93 2.48
C ASN A 147 -3.62 -14.39 2.02
N GLY A 148 -3.09 -14.64 0.82
CA GLY A 148 -2.95 -15.96 0.19
C GLY A 148 -1.51 -16.47 0.18
N GLY A 149 -1.28 -17.54 -0.57
CA GLY A 149 0.02 -18.18 -0.72
C GLY A 149 0.28 -18.61 -2.17
N GLY A 150 1.04 -19.70 -2.33
CA GLY A 150 1.44 -20.22 -3.63
C GLY A 150 0.28 -20.41 -4.63
N PRO A 151 -0.85 -21.06 -4.24
CA PRO A 151 -1.95 -21.30 -5.17
C PRO A 151 -2.56 -20.03 -5.75
N GLU A 152 -2.82 -19.01 -4.92
CA GLU A 152 -3.35 -17.73 -5.38
C GLU A 152 -2.36 -16.97 -6.26
N PHE A 153 -1.06 -17.11 -5.96
CA PHE A 153 0.01 -16.51 -6.75
C PHE A 153 0.10 -17.12 -8.15
N GLU A 154 0.09 -18.45 -8.26
CA GLU A 154 0.09 -19.13 -9.57
C GLU A 154 -1.18 -18.80 -10.35
N ALA A 155 -2.35 -18.80 -9.71
CA ALA A 155 -3.61 -18.43 -10.37
C ALA A 155 -3.58 -17.01 -10.94
N ALA A 156 -2.92 -16.06 -10.26
CA ALA A 156 -2.71 -14.71 -10.77
C ALA A 156 -1.76 -14.69 -11.98
N LEU A 157 -0.66 -15.46 -11.94
CA LEU A 157 0.24 -15.59 -13.09
C LEU A 157 -0.45 -16.22 -14.31
N ASP A 158 -1.23 -17.27 -14.09
CA ASP A 158 -2.03 -17.92 -15.14
C ASP A 158 -3.03 -16.95 -15.76
N LEU A 159 -3.68 -16.12 -14.94
CA LEU A 159 -4.61 -15.08 -15.43
C LEU A 159 -3.89 -14.05 -16.29
N MET A 160 -2.67 -13.65 -15.90
CA MET A 160 -1.83 -12.72 -16.65
C MET A 160 -1.37 -13.29 -18.00
N ASP A 161 -1.12 -14.59 -18.07
CA ASP A 161 -0.72 -15.26 -19.31
C ASP A 161 -1.91 -15.45 -20.27
N LYS A 162 -3.13 -15.60 -19.74
CA LYS A 162 -4.36 -15.78 -20.53
C LYS A 162 -4.96 -14.50 -21.09
N THR A 163 -4.62 -13.34 -20.54
CA THR A 163 -5.20 -12.05 -20.98
C THR A 163 -4.37 -11.41 -22.09
N ASP A 164 -5.02 -10.85 -23.09
CA ASP A 164 -4.38 -9.99 -24.11
C ASP A 164 -4.42 -8.50 -23.72
N LEU A 165 -5.18 -8.14 -22.69
CA LEU A 165 -5.36 -6.75 -22.26
C LEU A 165 -4.15 -6.29 -21.43
N GLN A 166 -3.44 -5.28 -21.94
CA GLN A 166 -2.26 -4.76 -21.25
C GLN A 166 -2.59 -4.18 -19.87
N GLU A 167 -3.71 -3.47 -19.74
CA GLU A 167 -4.15 -2.89 -18.47
C GLU A 167 -4.40 -3.98 -17.41
N GLU A 168 -4.85 -5.16 -17.83
CA GLU A 168 -5.06 -6.29 -16.92
C GLU A 168 -3.74 -6.90 -16.48
N LYS A 169 -2.76 -7.04 -17.40
CA LYS A 169 -1.39 -7.45 -17.03
C LYS A 169 -0.76 -6.47 -16.06
N ASP A 170 -0.95 -5.17 -16.30
CA ASP A 170 -0.42 -4.12 -15.44
C ASP A 170 -1.01 -4.15 -14.03
N ARG A 171 -2.31 -4.44 -13.94
CA ARG A 171 -3.00 -4.64 -12.67
C ARG A 171 -2.50 -5.87 -11.93
N ILE A 172 -2.34 -7.00 -12.62
CA ILE A 172 -1.88 -8.25 -12.01
C ILE A 172 -0.45 -8.11 -11.52
N GLN A 173 0.49 -7.65 -12.36
CA GLN A 173 1.90 -7.52 -11.98
C GLN A 173 2.09 -6.59 -10.76
N ARG A 174 1.32 -5.50 -10.68
CA ARG A 174 1.34 -4.61 -9.50
C ARG A 174 0.74 -5.29 -8.27
N SER A 175 -0.28 -6.13 -8.45
CA SER A 175 -0.93 -6.84 -7.34
C SER A 175 -0.05 -7.95 -6.76
N LEU A 176 0.80 -8.61 -7.58
CA LEU A 176 1.77 -9.62 -7.12
C LEU A 176 2.67 -9.09 -5.99
N GLY A 177 3.04 -7.81 -6.05
CA GLY A 177 3.84 -7.15 -5.01
C GLY A 177 3.16 -7.05 -3.64
N SER A 178 1.86 -7.30 -3.54
CA SER A 178 1.14 -7.27 -2.25
C SER A 178 1.39 -8.53 -1.40
N SER A 179 2.08 -9.54 -1.93
CA SER A 179 2.38 -10.77 -1.19
C SER A 179 3.25 -10.52 0.05
N ARG A 180 2.80 -11.08 1.18
CA ARG A 180 3.52 -11.03 2.46
C ARG A 180 4.51 -12.19 2.61
N ASP A 181 4.34 -13.26 1.84
CA ASP A 181 5.22 -14.43 1.86
C ASP A 181 6.64 -14.08 1.37
N PRO A 182 7.71 -14.36 2.14
CA PRO A 182 9.08 -14.01 1.75
C PRO A 182 9.56 -14.68 0.45
N GLN A 183 9.15 -15.92 0.17
CA GLN A 183 9.57 -16.64 -1.03
C GLN A 183 8.86 -16.10 -2.27
N LEU A 184 7.55 -15.86 -2.19
CA LEU A 184 6.78 -15.26 -3.29
C LEU A 184 7.25 -13.83 -3.56
N ARG A 185 7.55 -13.06 -2.51
CA ARG A 185 8.15 -11.72 -2.64
C ARG A 185 9.46 -11.76 -3.42
N GLN A 186 10.35 -12.68 -3.09
CA GLN A 186 11.62 -12.83 -3.80
C GLN A 186 11.37 -13.21 -5.27
N ARG A 187 10.38 -14.06 -5.54
CA ARG A 187 9.98 -14.39 -6.92
C ARG A 187 9.48 -13.17 -7.68
N VAL A 188 8.66 -12.31 -7.09
CA VAL A 188 8.21 -11.05 -7.72
C VAL A 188 9.39 -10.14 -8.06
N LEU A 189 10.35 -9.98 -7.14
CA LEU A 189 11.56 -9.20 -7.38
C LEU A 189 12.38 -9.77 -8.54
N GLN A 190 12.47 -11.10 -8.66
CA GLN A 190 13.15 -11.74 -9.78
C GLN A 190 12.43 -11.54 -11.12
N LEU A 191 11.08 -11.53 -11.14
CA LEU A 191 10.31 -11.23 -12.35
C LEU A 191 10.59 -9.83 -12.91
N VAL A 192 10.94 -8.86 -12.03
CA VAL A 192 11.31 -7.50 -12.44
C VAL A 192 12.60 -7.49 -13.25
N VAL A 193 13.64 -8.20 -12.79
CA VAL A 193 14.95 -8.16 -13.44
C VAL A 193 15.06 -9.12 -14.62
N SER A 194 14.29 -10.22 -14.62
CA SER A 194 14.25 -11.17 -15.74
C SER A 194 13.57 -10.59 -16.99
N GLY A 195 12.62 -9.66 -16.80
CA GLY A 195 11.84 -9.06 -17.89
C GLY A 195 10.84 -10.01 -18.55
N ASP A 196 10.63 -11.22 -18.00
CA ASP A 196 9.75 -12.25 -18.56
C ASP A 196 8.26 -11.85 -18.47
N LYS A 197 7.84 -11.43 -17.27
CA LYS A 197 6.44 -11.07 -16.98
C LYS A 197 6.23 -9.60 -16.62
N VAL A 198 7.30 -8.90 -16.27
CA VAL A 198 7.25 -7.48 -15.88
C VAL A 198 7.97 -6.65 -16.93
N ARG A 199 7.25 -5.69 -17.53
CA ARG A 199 7.85 -4.76 -18.48
C ARG A 199 8.78 -3.79 -17.75
N LEU A 200 9.81 -3.33 -18.45
CA LEU A 200 10.79 -2.42 -17.85
C LEU A 200 10.15 -1.13 -17.29
N GLN A 201 9.22 -0.52 -18.04
CA GLN A 201 8.50 0.68 -17.62
C GLN A 201 7.62 0.47 -16.37
N ASP A 202 7.23 -0.78 -16.10
CA ASP A 202 6.38 -1.14 -14.97
C ASP A 202 7.16 -1.63 -13.74
N SER A 203 8.45 -1.90 -13.92
CA SER A 203 9.36 -2.38 -12.88
C SER A 203 9.29 -1.53 -11.62
N ILE A 204 9.25 -0.20 -11.78
CA ILE A 204 9.16 0.75 -10.65
C ILE A 204 7.87 0.58 -9.83
N TYR A 205 6.74 0.30 -10.48
CA TYR A 205 5.45 0.14 -9.80
C TYR A 205 5.37 -1.19 -9.07
N VAL A 206 5.93 -2.25 -9.67
CA VAL A 206 6.02 -3.57 -9.02
C VAL A 206 6.94 -3.50 -7.80
N LEU A 207 8.12 -2.88 -7.92
CA LEU A 207 9.04 -2.65 -6.79
C LEU A 207 8.39 -1.82 -5.68
N GLY A 208 7.68 -0.75 -6.06
CA GLY A 208 6.93 0.08 -5.12
C GLY A 208 5.86 -0.71 -4.37
N SER A 209 5.14 -1.59 -5.08
CA SER A 209 4.13 -2.47 -4.50
C SER A 209 4.74 -3.44 -3.48
N VAL A 210 5.84 -4.12 -3.85
CA VAL A 210 6.58 -5.00 -2.92
C VAL A 210 7.04 -4.22 -1.69
N SER A 211 7.69 -3.08 -1.89
CA SER A 211 8.22 -2.24 -0.81
C SER A 211 7.16 -1.72 0.16
N SER A 212 5.91 -1.58 -0.28
CA SER A 212 4.81 -1.10 0.57
C SER A 212 4.14 -2.18 1.41
N ALA A 213 4.42 -3.47 1.19
CA ALA A 213 3.67 -4.54 1.83
C ALA A 213 4.00 -4.75 3.32
N SER A 214 5.23 -4.46 3.76
CA SER A 214 5.68 -4.50 5.17
C SER A 214 7.09 -3.90 5.31
N LEU A 215 7.54 -3.68 6.56
CA LEU A 215 8.93 -3.33 6.88
C LEU A 215 9.93 -4.31 6.25
N GLU A 216 9.71 -5.61 6.42
CA GLU A 216 10.59 -6.64 5.87
C GLU A 216 10.53 -6.67 4.34
N SER A 217 9.39 -6.33 3.74
CA SER A 217 9.29 -6.22 2.28
C SER A 217 10.13 -5.07 1.76
N ARG A 218 10.09 -3.91 2.41
CA ARG A 218 10.92 -2.75 2.10
C ARG A 218 12.41 -3.07 2.19
N ARG A 219 12.84 -3.68 3.30
CA ARG A 219 14.23 -4.12 3.50
C ARG A 219 14.67 -5.12 2.44
N ALA A 220 13.82 -6.09 2.12
CA ALA A 220 14.10 -7.07 1.07
C ALA A 220 14.24 -6.42 -0.31
N THR A 221 13.35 -5.49 -0.67
CA THR A 221 13.45 -4.75 -1.93
C THR A 221 14.72 -3.92 -1.99
N TRP A 222 15.10 -3.24 -0.90
CA TRP A 222 16.34 -2.47 -0.86
C TRP A 222 17.59 -3.35 -1.00
N ARG A 223 17.67 -4.47 -0.26
CA ARG A 223 18.74 -5.47 -0.44
C ARG A 223 18.81 -5.97 -1.89
N PHE A 224 17.67 -6.28 -2.48
CA PHE A 224 17.58 -6.74 -3.86
C PHE A 224 18.09 -5.69 -4.86
N ILE A 225 17.76 -4.41 -4.66
CA ILE A 225 18.29 -3.31 -5.47
C ILE A 225 19.81 -3.22 -5.35
N LYS A 226 20.37 -3.29 -4.13
CA LYS A 226 21.82 -3.28 -3.92
C LYS A 226 22.50 -4.46 -4.63
N CYS A 227 21.95 -5.66 -4.53
CA CYS A 227 22.50 -6.86 -5.18
C CYS A 227 22.44 -6.80 -6.71
N ASN A 228 21.45 -6.11 -7.29
CA ASN A 228 21.24 -6.01 -8.73
C ASN A 228 21.55 -4.61 -9.27
N TRP A 229 22.40 -3.84 -8.57
CA TRP A 229 22.59 -2.42 -8.84
C TRP A 229 22.98 -2.10 -10.28
N ALA A 230 23.86 -2.91 -10.88
CA ALA A 230 24.28 -2.75 -12.27
C ALA A 230 23.09 -2.79 -13.25
N TRP A 231 22.14 -3.72 -13.05
CA TRP A 231 20.93 -3.80 -13.86
C TRP A 231 20.07 -2.55 -13.68
N PHE A 232 19.90 -2.09 -12.45
CA PHE A 232 19.11 -0.88 -12.14
C PHE A 232 19.73 0.39 -12.73
N GLN A 233 21.05 0.54 -12.68
CA GLN A 233 21.74 1.65 -13.34
C GLN A 233 21.53 1.64 -14.85
N GLU A 234 21.74 0.48 -15.49
CA GLU A 234 21.64 0.35 -16.95
C GLU A 234 20.21 0.58 -17.44
N LYS A 235 19.24 -0.11 -16.82
CA LYS A 235 17.87 -0.20 -17.33
C LYS A 235 16.97 0.94 -16.85
N LEU A 236 17.11 1.38 -15.60
CA LEU A 236 16.25 2.45 -15.05
C LEU A 236 16.89 3.84 -15.09
N ARG A 237 18.19 3.98 -15.39
CA ARG A 237 18.89 5.28 -15.56
C ARG A 237 18.63 6.30 -14.43
N GLY A 238 18.38 5.81 -13.22
CA GLY A 238 18.05 6.63 -12.05
C GLY A 238 16.57 6.90 -11.78
N GLN A 239 15.65 6.32 -12.55
CA GLN A 239 14.21 6.28 -12.24
C GLN A 239 13.91 5.26 -11.13
N ILE A 240 14.46 5.47 -9.94
CA ILE A 240 14.18 4.62 -8.79
C ILE A 240 13.24 5.39 -7.86
N LEU A 241 12.11 4.77 -7.49
CA LEU A 241 11.17 5.30 -6.48
C LEU A 241 11.77 5.19 -5.08
N LEU A 242 12.88 5.88 -4.85
CA LEU A 242 13.63 5.86 -3.59
C LEU A 242 12.80 6.34 -2.41
N SER A 243 11.89 7.30 -2.62
CA SER A 243 11.07 7.88 -1.57
C SER A 243 10.22 6.86 -0.78
N ARG A 244 9.84 5.74 -1.39
CA ARG A 244 9.08 4.65 -0.73
C ARG A 244 9.97 3.50 -0.25
N LEU A 245 11.19 3.38 -0.76
CA LEU A 245 12.14 2.30 -0.46
C LEU A 245 13.01 2.60 0.78
N VAL A 246 13.16 3.88 1.13
CA VAL A 246 14.31 4.37 1.94
C VAL A 246 13.96 4.79 3.37
N GLN A 247 12.70 4.70 3.77
CA GLN A 247 12.18 5.33 5.00
C GLN A 247 12.71 4.77 6.34
N GLN A 248 13.75 3.93 6.35
CA GLN A 248 14.15 3.12 7.52
C GLN A 248 15.65 3.14 7.81
N ASP A 249 16.51 3.18 6.77
CA ASP A 249 17.96 3.04 6.93
C ASP A 249 18.71 4.16 6.20
N ALA A 250 18.45 5.41 6.60
CA ALA A 250 19.05 6.59 5.97
C ALA A 250 20.58 6.48 5.84
N GLU A 251 21.25 5.93 6.84
CA GLU A 251 22.71 5.75 6.87
C GLU A 251 23.20 4.76 5.80
N ASP A 252 22.58 3.58 5.68
CA ASP A 252 22.96 2.58 4.68
C ASP A 252 22.72 3.09 3.26
N ILE A 253 21.67 3.88 3.07
CA ILE A 253 21.31 4.47 1.77
C ILE A 253 22.25 5.59 1.41
N GLU A 254 22.57 6.46 2.37
CA GLU A 254 23.56 7.52 2.21
C GLU A 254 24.93 6.92 1.88
N THR A 255 25.38 5.90 2.63
CA THR A 255 26.64 5.17 2.38
C THR A 255 26.64 4.53 0.99
N PHE A 256 25.55 3.88 0.60
CA PHE A 256 25.45 3.23 -0.70
C PHE A 256 25.56 4.23 -1.86
N PHE A 257 24.87 5.37 -1.79
CA PHE A 257 24.89 6.38 -2.85
C PHE A 257 26.14 7.28 -2.83
N GLN A 258 26.85 7.38 -1.71
CA GLN A 258 28.20 7.94 -1.69
C GLN A 258 29.18 7.05 -2.47
N ALA A 259 29.10 5.72 -2.31
CA ALA A 259 29.91 4.76 -3.05
C ALA A 259 29.44 4.56 -4.51
N ASN A 260 28.16 4.80 -4.78
CA ASN A 260 27.53 4.62 -6.10
C ASN A 260 26.79 5.89 -6.54
N PRO A 261 27.50 6.97 -6.91
CA PRO A 261 26.87 8.23 -7.28
C PRO A 261 25.87 8.08 -8.43
N LEU A 262 24.70 8.68 -8.27
CA LEU A 262 23.65 8.70 -9.30
C LEU A 262 23.15 10.14 -9.51
N PRO A 263 23.86 10.98 -10.30
CA PRO A 263 23.54 12.40 -10.46
C PRO A 263 22.11 12.67 -10.92
N SER A 264 21.55 11.80 -11.79
CA SER A 264 20.17 11.93 -12.27
C SER A 264 19.11 11.79 -11.18
N ALA A 265 19.44 11.20 -10.03
CA ALA A 265 18.54 10.95 -8.92
C ALA A 265 18.92 11.69 -7.63
N GLU A 266 19.90 12.60 -7.66
CA GLU A 266 20.43 13.28 -6.47
C GLU A 266 19.33 13.93 -5.62
N ARG A 267 18.40 14.65 -6.27
CA ARG A 267 17.25 15.26 -5.59
C ARG A 267 16.36 14.22 -4.92
N ASN A 268 16.05 13.12 -5.62
CA ASN A 268 15.20 12.05 -5.09
C ASN A 268 15.87 11.34 -3.92
N ILE A 269 17.19 11.13 -3.97
CA ILE A 269 17.99 10.57 -2.87
C ILE A 269 17.91 11.50 -1.65
N LYS A 270 18.16 12.81 -1.83
CA LYS A 270 18.08 13.81 -0.73
C LYS A 270 16.69 13.83 -0.08
N GLN A 271 15.62 13.83 -0.90
CA GLN A 271 14.24 13.79 -0.39
C GLN A 271 13.94 12.49 0.37
N ALA A 272 14.42 11.35 -0.14
CA ALA A 272 14.21 10.06 0.51
C ALA A 272 14.93 9.98 1.87
N LEU A 273 16.17 10.47 1.95
CA LEU A 273 16.93 10.57 3.19
C LEU A 273 16.28 11.51 4.20
N GLU A 274 15.78 12.68 3.74
CA GLU A 274 15.06 13.60 4.63
C GLU A 274 13.78 12.97 5.18
N ASN A 275 13.00 12.29 4.33
CA ASN A 275 11.79 11.57 4.77
C ASN A 275 12.12 10.48 5.79
N ALA A 276 13.20 9.72 5.60
CA ALA A 276 13.64 8.71 6.57
C ALA A 276 14.01 9.35 7.92
N ARG A 277 14.74 10.47 7.90
CA ARG A 277 15.11 11.23 9.10
C ARG A 277 13.90 11.87 9.79
N LEU A 278 12.89 12.30 9.03
CA LEU A 278 11.63 12.82 9.56
C LEU A 278 10.85 11.70 10.25
N ASN A 279 10.72 10.52 9.62
CA ASN A 279 10.04 9.37 10.21
C ASN A 279 10.71 8.93 11.52
N ALA A 280 12.05 8.88 11.56
CA ALA A 280 12.78 8.57 12.79
C ALA A 280 12.51 9.58 13.92
N ARG A 281 12.45 10.88 13.60
CA ARG A 281 12.10 11.94 14.56
C ARG A 281 10.66 11.82 15.06
N VAL A 282 9.71 11.53 14.17
CA VAL A 282 8.30 11.32 14.54
C VAL A 282 8.15 10.08 15.41
N LEU A 283 8.82 8.98 15.05
CA LEU A 283 8.82 7.75 15.85
C LEU A 283 9.35 8.00 17.27
N ALA A 284 10.47 8.70 17.40
CA ALA A 284 11.03 9.04 18.71
C ALA A 284 10.10 9.92 19.55
N ARG A 285 9.33 10.80 18.91
CA ARG A 285 8.39 11.71 19.57
C ARG A 285 7.07 11.03 19.96
N GLU A 286 6.51 10.20 19.08
CA GLU A 286 5.12 9.74 19.14
C GLU A 286 4.97 8.23 19.30
N GLY A 287 6.06 7.45 19.22
CA GLY A 287 6.00 5.99 19.21
C GLY A 287 5.24 5.42 20.40
N ARG A 288 5.55 5.89 21.62
CA ARG A 288 4.85 5.46 22.84
C ARG A 288 3.37 5.87 22.86
N ASN A 289 3.04 7.02 22.29
CA ASN A 289 1.65 7.46 22.17
C ASN A 289 0.87 6.57 21.20
N LEU A 290 1.51 6.16 20.10
CA LEU A 290 0.94 5.25 19.12
C LEU A 290 0.71 3.86 19.70
N GLU A 291 1.70 3.31 20.42
CA GLU A 291 1.58 2.04 21.16
C GLU A 291 0.37 2.08 22.10
N ASN A 292 0.29 3.10 22.96
CA ASN A 292 -0.80 3.27 23.92
C ASN A 292 -2.18 3.42 23.24
N PHE A 293 -2.23 4.11 22.09
CA PHE A 293 -3.47 4.26 21.34
C PHE A 293 -3.92 2.91 20.75
N LEU A 294 -2.98 2.19 20.13
CA LEU A 294 -3.25 0.93 19.42
C LEU A 294 -3.45 -0.28 20.34
N ALA A 295 -2.99 -0.23 21.60
CA ALA A 295 -3.22 -1.29 22.60
C ALA A 295 -4.71 -1.60 22.84
N LYS A 296 -5.62 -0.66 22.53
CA LYS A 296 -7.07 -0.87 22.65
C LYS A 296 -7.65 -1.77 21.54
N PHE A 297 -6.86 -2.03 20.51
CA PHE A 297 -7.21 -2.85 19.35
C PHE A 297 -6.49 -4.20 19.38
N ASP A 298 -5.88 -4.55 20.52
CA ASP A 298 -5.44 -5.91 20.82
C ASP A 298 -6.66 -6.84 20.82
N ALA A 299 -6.51 -7.98 20.15
CA ALA A 299 -7.55 -9.01 20.02
C ALA A 299 -7.68 -9.85 21.29
#